data_AF-A0A519L1R4-F1
#
_entry.id   AF-A0A519L1R4-F1
#
_cell.length_a   1.000
_cell.length_b   1.000
_cell.length_c   1.000
_cell.angle_alpha   90.00
_cell.angle_beta   90.00
_cell.angle_gamma   90.00
#
_symmetry.space_group_name_H-M   'P 1'
#
loop_
_entity.id
_entity.type
_entity.pdbx_description
1 polymer ?
#
loop_
_entity_poly.entity_id
_entity_poly.type
_entity_poly.pdbx_seq_one_letter_code
_entity_poly.pdbx_strand_id
1 'polypeptide(L)' 'MRLLALAATVSVVTLAAACGANGQDGAGSGQAGAPLETRPANGASQQPAFAGQTRAPAVRTEAALTHAVVASGLENPSGS' A
#
# COMPACT_ATOMS: atom_id res chain seq x y z
N MET A 1 27.08 -32.00 -10.38
CA MET A 1 26.21 -31.43 -11.44
C MET A 1 24.72 -31.48 -11.08
N ARG A 2 24.17 -32.62 -10.61
CA ARG A 2 22.76 -32.74 -10.17
C ARG A 2 22.34 -31.74 -9.07
N LEU A 3 23.19 -31.51 -8.08
CA LEU A 3 22.92 -30.58 -6.98
C LEU A 3 22.94 -29.10 -7.43
N LEU A 4 23.76 -28.77 -8.43
CA LEU A 4 23.82 -27.42 -9.01
C LEU A 4 22.58 -27.14 -9.87
N ALA A 5 22.09 -28.13 -10.61
CA ALA A 5 20.84 -28.04 -11.34
C ALA A 5 19.64 -27.85 -10.40
N LEU A 6 19.63 -28.53 -9.24
CA LEU A 6 18.59 -28.38 -8.22
C LEU A 6 18.61 -26.99 -7.55
N ALA A 7 19.79 -26.45 -7.26
CA ALA A 7 19.93 -25.11 -6.69
C ALA A 7 19.45 -24.01 -7.66
N ALA A 8 19.72 -24.18 -8.96
CA ALA A 8 19.29 -23.24 -9.98
C ALA A 8 17.76 -23.21 -10.13
N THR A 9 17.09 -24.37 -10.10
CA THR A 9 15.62 -24.42 -10.23
C THR A 9 14.91 -23.81 -9.02
N VAL A 10 15.41 -24.05 -7.80
CA VAL A 10 14.85 -23.43 -6.58
C VAL A 10 14.95 -21.90 -6.64
N SER A 11 16.09 -21.37 -7.10
CA SER A 11 16.34 -19.92 -7.16
C SER A 11 15.43 -19.19 -8.16
N VAL A 12 15.08 -19.83 -9.28
CA VAL A 12 14.17 -19.26 -10.29
C VAL A 12 12.72 -19.20 -9.76
N VAL A 13 12.29 -20.23 -9.03
CA VAL A 13 10.93 -20.29 -8.47
C VAL A 13 10.72 -19.23 -7.38
N THR A 14 11.71 -19.02 -6.49
CA THR A 14 11.60 -18.01 -5.43
C THR A 14 11.60 -16.58 -5.99
N LEU A 15 12.37 -16.31 -7.05
CA LEU A 15 12.40 -14.99 -7.70
C LEU A 15 11.08 -14.67 -8.42
N ALA A 16 10.46 -15.67 -9.06
CA ALA A 16 9.16 -15.49 -9.73
C ALA A 16 8.03 -15.20 -8.72
N ALA A 17 8.02 -15.84 -7.56
CA ALA A 17 7.04 -15.58 -6.51
C ALA A 17 7.18 -14.16 -5.91
N ALA A 18 8.42 -13.64 -5.81
CA ALA A 18 8.66 -12.30 -5.27
C ALA A 18 8.15 -11.18 -6.20
N CYS A 19 8.27 -11.33 -7.51
CA CYS A 19 7.77 -10.32 -8.47
C CYS A 19 6.23 -10.31 -8.61
N GLY A 20 5.55 -11.42 -8.29
CA GLY A 20 4.07 -11.51 -8.36
C GLY A 20 3.35 -11.09 -7.09
N ALA A 21 4.01 -11.19 -5.92
CA ALA A 21 3.37 -10.94 -4.63
C ALA A 21 3.18 -9.46 -4.27
N ASN A 22 3.77 -8.53 -5.03
CA ASN A 22 3.64 -7.09 -4.80
C ASN A 22 2.52 -6.45 -5.64
N GLY A 23 1.76 -7.26 -6.37
CA GLY A 23 0.48 -6.83 -6.91
C GLY A 23 -0.48 -6.63 -5.74
N GLN A 24 -0.62 -5.39 -5.27
CA GLN A 24 -1.80 -5.03 -4.50
C GLN A 24 -2.99 -5.36 -5.40
N ASP A 25 -3.77 -6.39 -5.02
CA ASP A 25 -5.06 -6.65 -5.64
C ASP A 25 -5.78 -5.31 -5.72
N GLY A 26 -6.00 -4.84 -6.96
CA GLY A 26 -6.56 -3.53 -7.23
C GLY A 26 -7.81 -3.37 -6.35
N ALA A 27 -7.81 -2.29 -5.54
CA ALA A 27 -8.76 -2.00 -4.47
C ALA A 27 -10.01 -2.88 -4.59
N GLY A 28 -9.99 -3.97 -3.82
CA GLY A 28 -11.02 -5.01 -3.90
C GLY A 28 -12.41 -4.38 -3.93
N SER A 29 -13.29 -5.04 -4.67
CA SER A 29 -14.71 -4.76 -4.86
C SER A 29 -15.55 -4.77 -3.56
N GLY A 30 -14.93 -4.48 -2.41
CA GLY A 30 -15.59 -4.14 -1.16
C GLY A 30 -16.45 -2.90 -1.38
N GLN A 31 -17.75 -3.14 -1.37
CA GLN A 31 -18.87 -2.20 -1.35
C GLN A 31 -18.48 -0.71 -1.37
N ALA A 32 -18.78 -0.07 -2.50
CA ALA A 32 -18.52 1.34 -2.79
C ALA A 32 -19.17 2.29 -1.75
N GLY A 33 -18.45 2.57 -0.66
CA GLY A 33 -18.73 3.70 0.21
C GLY A 33 -18.12 4.98 -0.35
N ALA A 34 -18.72 6.14 -0.03
CA ALA A 34 -18.05 7.42 -0.27
C ALA A 34 -16.68 7.43 0.45
N PRO A 35 -15.67 8.16 -0.06
CA PRO A 35 -14.39 8.29 0.61
C PRO A 35 -14.56 8.82 2.04
N LEU A 36 -13.76 8.29 2.98
CA LEU A 36 -13.76 8.78 4.36
C LEU A 36 -13.18 10.20 4.46
N GLU A 37 -12.10 10.48 3.70
CA GLU A 37 -11.45 11.78 3.68
C GLU A 37 -12.23 12.80 2.84
N THR A 38 -12.79 13.81 3.51
CA THR A 38 -13.61 14.88 2.89
C THR A 38 -12.91 16.24 2.81
N ARG A 39 -11.69 16.35 3.35
CA ARG A 39 -10.92 17.60 3.33
C ARG A 39 -10.55 18.01 1.89
N PRO A 40 -10.31 19.32 1.64
CA PRO A 40 -9.72 19.78 0.40
C PRO A 40 -8.39 19.10 0.08
N ALA A 41 -7.91 19.26 -1.16
CA ALA A 41 -6.56 18.83 -1.52
C ALA A 41 -5.51 19.55 -0.64
N ASN A 42 -4.44 18.84 -0.26
CA ASN A 42 -3.38 19.39 0.61
C ASN A 42 -2.67 20.60 -0.02
N GLY A 43 -2.62 20.67 -1.36
CA GLY A 43 -2.18 21.85 -2.09
C GLY A 43 -3.19 22.21 -3.17
N ALA A 44 -3.44 23.51 -3.36
CA ALA A 44 -4.46 24.00 -4.29
C ALA A 44 -4.23 23.55 -5.75
N SER A 45 -2.97 23.34 -6.14
CA SER A 45 -2.58 22.90 -7.48
C SER A 45 -2.37 21.39 -7.61
N GLN A 46 -2.50 20.62 -6.53
CA GLN A 46 -2.31 19.18 -6.60
C GLN A 46 -3.44 18.52 -7.39
N GLN A 47 -3.05 17.70 -8.36
CA GLN A 47 -3.94 16.90 -9.19
C GLN A 47 -3.46 15.45 -9.18
N PRO A 48 -4.35 14.46 -9.39
CA PRO A 48 -3.93 13.08 -9.50
C PRO A 48 -2.97 12.87 -10.68
N ALA A 49 -2.01 11.96 -10.54
CA ALA A 49 -1.00 11.71 -11.58
C ALA A 49 -1.59 11.06 -12.86
N PHE A 50 -2.76 10.43 -12.73
CA PHE A 50 -3.47 9.70 -13.79
C PHE A 50 -4.96 9.92 -13.64
N ALA A 51 -5.69 9.94 -14.75
CA ALA A 51 -7.13 10.01 -14.75
C ALA A 51 -7.74 8.82 -13.97
N GLY A 52 -8.78 9.09 -13.18
CA GLY A 52 -9.49 8.07 -12.40
C GLY A 52 -8.88 7.74 -11.04
N GLN A 53 -7.70 8.28 -10.67
CA GLN A 53 -7.19 8.18 -9.31
C GLN A 53 -8.04 9.04 -8.36
N THR A 54 -8.93 8.39 -7.61
CA THR A 54 -9.81 9.00 -6.62
C THR A 54 -9.41 8.57 -5.21
N ARG A 55 -9.94 9.26 -4.18
CA ARG A 55 -9.74 8.85 -2.79
C ARG A 55 -10.33 7.46 -2.55
N ALA A 56 -9.66 6.65 -1.74
CA ALA A 56 -10.13 5.30 -1.43
C ALA A 56 -11.53 5.31 -0.77
N PRO A 57 -12.41 4.34 -1.11
CA PRO A 57 -13.70 4.17 -0.44
C PRO A 57 -13.55 3.98 1.07
N ALA A 58 -14.52 4.46 1.85
CA ALA A 58 -14.58 4.13 3.27
C ALA A 58 -14.88 2.65 3.48
N VAL A 59 -14.18 2.02 4.43
CA VAL A 59 -14.45 0.66 4.89
C VAL A 59 -15.09 0.70 6.28
N ARG A 60 -16.18 -0.04 6.46
CA ARG A 60 -16.76 -0.30 7.78
C ARG A 60 -16.37 -1.70 8.22
N THR A 61 -15.92 -1.85 9.45
CA THR A 61 -15.51 -3.14 10.02
C THR A 61 -15.84 -3.18 11.51
N GLU A 62 -16.13 -4.37 12.02
CA GLU A 62 -16.30 -4.65 13.45
C GLU A 62 -14.96 -4.96 14.14
N ALA A 63 -13.88 -5.12 13.37
CA ALA A 63 -12.54 -5.38 13.90
C ALA A 63 -12.03 -4.19 14.74
N ALA A 64 -11.49 -4.48 15.92
CA ALA A 64 -10.90 -3.47 16.79
C ALA A 64 -9.58 -2.95 16.21
N LEU A 65 -9.49 -1.64 15.98
CA LEU A 65 -8.25 -0.99 15.55
C LEU A 65 -7.35 -0.75 16.77
N THR A 66 -6.19 -1.39 16.80
CA THR A 66 -5.15 -1.12 17.82
C THR A 66 -4.16 -0.09 17.25
N HIS A 67 -3.84 0.93 18.03
CA HIS A 67 -2.83 1.93 17.67
C HIS A 67 -1.90 2.21 18.85
N ALA A 68 -0.66 2.60 18.55
CA ALA A 68 0.31 3.05 19.53
C ALA A 68 1.06 4.26 18.98
N VAL A 69 1.33 5.24 19.83
CA VAL A 69 2.18 6.39 19.47
C VAL A 69 3.64 5.95 19.60
N VAL A 70 4.38 5.95 18.49
CA VAL A 70 5.79 5.54 18.45
C VAL A 70 6.77 6.72 18.60
N ALA A 71 6.31 7.94 18.36
CA ALA A 71 7.07 9.16 18.52
C ALA A 71 6.13 10.33 18.84
N SER A 72 6.60 11.28 19.65
CA SER A 72 5.87 12.50 20.02
C SER A 72 6.84 13.65 20.20
N GLY A 73 6.35 14.90 20.18
CA GLY A 73 7.20 16.08 20.39
C GLY A 73 8.24 16.33 19.30
N LEU A 74 7.93 15.99 18.04
CA LEU A 74 8.85 16.22 16.93
C LEU A 74 8.82 17.70 16.53
N GLU A 75 9.95 18.40 16.71
CA GLU A 75 10.21 19.71 16.10
C GLU A 75 11.15 19.56 14.89
N ASN A 76 10.76 20.09 13.73
CA ASN A 76 11.50 19.95 12.45
C ASN A 76 11.81 18.47 12.08
N PRO A 77 10.80 17.59 11.97
CA PRO A 77 10.99 16.15 11.78
C PRO A 77 11.67 15.77 10.46
N SER A 78 11.56 16.62 9.44
CA SER A 78 12.33 16.48 8.20
C SER A 78 13.69 17.11 8.40
N GLY A 79 14.76 16.32 8.37
CA GLY A 79 16.12 16.84 8.46
C GLY A 79 16.45 17.75 7.27
N SER A 80 16.27 19.06 7.46
CA SER A 80 16.94 20.19 6.78
C SER A 80 16.27 21.49 7.20
#